data_AF-A0A2L0UB77-F1
#
_entry.id   AF-A0A2L0UB77-F1
#
_cell.length_a   1.000
_cell.length_b   1.000
_cell.length_c   1.000
_cell.angle_alpha   90.00
_cell.angle_beta   90.00
_cell.angle_gamma   90.00
#
_symmetry.space_group_name_H-M   'P 1'
#
loop_
_entity.id
_entity.type
_entity.pdbx_description
1 polymer ?
#
loop_
_entity_poly.entity_id
_entity_poly.type
_entity_poly.pdbx_seq_one_letter_code
_entity_poly.pdbx_strand_id
1 'polypeptide(L)' 'MELSTIGWNQEARDKILLDADRALQGAVREAVETMDGKSRDEVYEFLFQKLQPQFVDFKPGPDLSACADAVANGEVSLDS' A
#
# COMPACT_ATOMS: atom_id res chain seq x y z
N MET A 1 -6.87 -34.60 -10.42
CA MET A 1 -7.12 -33.27 -9.82
C MET A 1 -6.98 -32.29 -10.96
N GLU A 2 -8.05 -31.58 -11.29
CA GLU A 2 -8.05 -30.64 -12.43
C GLU A 2 -7.41 -29.32 -12.01
N LEU A 3 -6.69 -28.66 -12.91
CA LEU A 3 -6.04 -27.38 -12.61
C LEU A 3 -7.04 -26.33 -12.09
N SER A 4 -8.28 -26.34 -12.62
CA SER A 4 -9.38 -25.47 -12.19
C SER A 4 -9.84 -25.69 -10.75
N THR A 5 -9.48 -26.81 -10.13
CA THR A 5 -9.78 -27.13 -8.72
C THR A 5 -8.64 -26.75 -7.77
N ILE A 6 -7.48 -26.35 -8.30
CA ILE A 6 -6.33 -25.91 -7.53
C ILE A 6 -6.47 -24.41 -7.28
N GLY A 7 -6.70 -24.05 -6.04
CA GLY A 7 -6.81 -22.66 -5.63
C GLY A 7 -6.68 -22.54 -4.12
N TRP A 8 -6.38 -21.33 -3.68
CA TRP A 8 -6.38 -21.00 -2.27
C TRP A 8 -7.82 -21.05 -1.75
N ASN A 9 -8.01 -21.59 -0.55
CA ASN A 9 -9.28 -21.51 0.15
C ASN A 9 -9.60 -20.06 0.53
N GLN A 10 -10.83 -19.79 0.99
CA GLN A 10 -11.26 -18.43 1.28
C GLN A 10 -10.44 -17.78 2.40
N GLU A 11 -10.18 -18.50 3.49
CA GLU A 11 -9.38 -18.00 4.62
C GLU A 11 -7.99 -17.52 4.18
N ALA A 12 -7.32 -18.30 3.33
CA ALA A 12 -6.00 -17.94 2.83
C ALA A 12 -6.04 -16.74 1.87
N ARG A 13 -7.13 -16.59 1.09
CA ARG A 13 -7.35 -15.40 0.25
C ARG A 13 -7.57 -14.14 1.10
N ASP A 14 -8.41 -14.25 2.13
CA ASP A 14 -8.69 -13.14 3.03
C ASP A 14 -7.42 -12.68 3.74
N LYS A 15 -6.56 -13.62 4.13
CA LYS A 15 -5.26 -13.31 4.73
C LYS A 15 -4.32 -12.59 3.76
N ILE A 16 -4.25 -12.99 2.49
CA ILE A 16 -3.45 -12.27 1.48
C ILE A 16 -3.93 -10.82 1.35
N LEU A 17 -5.23 -10.60 1.28
CA LEU A 17 -5.80 -9.25 1.16
C LEU A 17 -5.49 -8.42 2.40
N LEU A 18 -5.66 -8.99 3.59
CA LEU A 18 -5.30 -8.33 4.85
C LEU A 18 -3.81 -7.96 4.91
N ASP A 19 -2.93 -8.84 4.45
CA ASP A 19 -1.49 -8.57 4.44
C ASP A 19 -1.14 -7.49 3.39
N ALA A 20 -1.85 -7.42 2.27
CA ALA A 20 -1.72 -6.35 1.29
C ALA A 20 -2.16 -4.98 1.85
N ASP A 21 -3.30 -4.94 2.57
CA ASP A 21 -3.78 -3.71 3.21
C ASP A 21 -2.79 -3.22 4.28
N ARG A 22 -2.23 -4.14 5.07
CA ARG A 22 -1.20 -3.82 6.07
C ARG A 22 0.08 -3.28 5.44
N ALA A 23 0.49 -3.82 4.30
CA ALA A 23 1.64 -3.30 3.56
C ALA A 23 1.42 -1.84 3.13
N LEU A 24 0.23 -1.51 2.61
CA LEU A 24 -0.14 -0.14 2.26
C LEU A 24 -0.18 0.78 3.49
N GLN A 25 -0.86 0.37 4.56
CA GLN A 25 -0.95 1.14 5.81
C GLN A 25 0.43 1.39 6.43
N GLY A 26 1.32 0.40 6.39
CA GLY A 26 2.69 0.52 6.86
C GLY A 26 3.51 1.53 6.04
N ALA A 27 3.41 1.46 4.71
CA ALA A 27 4.07 2.42 3.83
C ALA A 27 3.58 3.85 4.03
N VAL A 28 2.27 4.05 4.17
CA VAL A 28 1.67 5.37 4.44
C VAL A 28 2.10 5.92 5.80
N ARG A 29 2.09 5.09 6.85
CA ARG A 29 2.59 5.49 8.17
C ARG A 29 4.04 5.96 8.11
N GLU A 30 4.90 5.18 7.47
CA GLU A 30 6.31 5.54 7.32
C GLU A 30 6.48 6.84 6.52
N ALA A 31 5.66 7.06 5.49
CA ALA A 31 5.66 8.31 4.74
C ALA A 31 5.27 9.51 5.63
N VAL A 32 4.23 9.39 6.46
CA VAL A 32 3.86 10.45 7.43
C VAL A 32 5.00 10.75 8.39
N GLU A 33 5.67 9.72 8.90
CA GLU A 33 6.75 9.88 9.89
C GLU A 33 8.06 10.42 9.30
N THR A 34 8.34 10.17 8.01
CA THR A 34 9.66 10.42 7.41
C THR A 34 9.66 11.44 6.26
N MET A 35 8.50 11.75 5.69
CA MET A 35 8.34 12.62 4.52
C MET A 35 7.59 13.93 4.84
N ASP A 36 7.59 14.36 6.10
CA ASP A 36 7.00 15.65 6.48
C ASP A 36 7.63 16.82 5.68
N GLY A 37 6.78 17.71 5.17
CA GLY A 37 7.19 18.85 4.33
C GLY A 37 7.69 18.48 2.92
N LYS A 38 7.59 17.22 2.51
CA LYS A 38 7.95 16.77 1.14
C LYS A 38 6.84 17.04 0.14
N SER A 39 7.24 17.15 -1.13
CA SER A 39 6.29 17.29 -2.21
C SER A 39 5.49 16.00 -2.42
N ARG A 40 4.26 16.16 -2.91
CA ARG A 40 3.38 15.06 -3.30
C ARG A 40 4.04 14.03 -4.23
N ASP A 41 4.88 14.47 -5.17
CA ASP A 41 5.57 13.57 -6.09
C ASP A 41 6.71 12.80 -5.40
N GLU A 42 7.42 13.41 -4.45
CA GLU A 42 8.40 12.71 -3.60
C GLU A 42 7.73 11.65 -2.72
N VAL A 43 6.56 11.96 -2.15
CA VAL A 43 5.78 11.01 -1.36
C VAL A 43 5.27 9.86 -2.23
N TYR A 44 4.76 10.16 -3.43
CA TYR A 44 4.30 9.14 -4.36
C TYR A 44 5.42 8.17 -4.74
N GLU A 45 6.59 8.69 -5.12
CA GLU A 45 7.75 7.87 -5.47
C GLU A 45 8.17 6.97 -4.31
N PHE A 46 8.16 7.49 -3.08
CA PHE A 46 8.44 6.71 -1.88
C PHE A 46 7.46 5.56 -1.69
N LEU A 47 6.16 5.83 -1.75
CA LEU A 47 5.14 4.80 -1.60
C LEU A 47 5.26 3.74 -2.71
N PHE A 48 5.53 4.17 -3.95
CA PHE A 48 5.73 3.28 -5.08
C PHE A 48 6.92 2.34 -4.85
N GLN A 49 8.10 2.89 -4.52
CA GLN A 49 9.30 2.10 -4.26
C GLN A 49 9.15 1.15 -3.07
N LYS A 50 8.38 1.54 -2.06
CA LYS A 50 8.10 0.72 -0.88
C LYS A 50 7.18 -0.46 -1.19
N LEU A 51 6.17 -0.26 -2.03
CA LEU A 51 5.15 -1.27 -2.33
C LEU A 51 5.53 -2.20 -3.49
N GLN A 52 6.24 -1.70 -4.50
CA GLN A 52 6.64 -2.49 -5.67
C GLN A 52 7.27 -3.85 -5.33
N PRO A 53 8.24 -3.98 -4.40
CA PRO A 53 8.86 -5.27 -4.10
C PRO A 53 7.96 -6.24 -3.34
N GLN A 54 6.81 -5.79 -2.82
CA GLN A 54 5.90 -6.60 -2.02
C GLN A 54 4.87 -7.38 -2.86
N PHE A 55 4.72 -7.03 -4.15
CA PHE A 55 3.70 -7.64 -5.03
C PHE A 55 4.32 -8.12 -6.36
N VAL A 56 3.90 -9.30 -6.83
CA VAL A 56 4.45 -9.94 -8.04
C VAL A 56 4.09 -9.18 -9.33
N ASP A 57 2.86 -8.67 -9.44
CA ASP A 57 2.41 -7.81 -10.55
C ASP A 57 1.86 -6.51 -9.98
N PHE A 58 2.75 -5.73 -9.36
CA PHE A 58 2.36 -4.44 -8.76
C PHE A 58 1.91 -3.48 -9.86
N LYS A 59 0.66 -3.05 -9.76
CA LYS A 59 0.15 -1.91 -10.51
C LYS A 59 -0.22 -0.83 -9.51
N PRO A 60 0.31 0.40 -9.64
CA PRO A 60 -0.20 1.51 -8.88
C PRO A 60 -1.66 1.72 -9.32
N GLY A 61 -2.58 1.19 -8.54
CA GLY A 61 -4.00 1.43 -8.76
C GLY A 61 -4.28 2.93 -8.60
N PRO A 62 -5.45 3.40 -9.05
CA PRO A 62 -6.01 4.59 -8.41
C PRO A 62 -6.04 4.31 -6.90
N ASP A 63 -5.69 5.35 -6.12
CA ASP A 63 -5.53 5.40 -4.65
C ASP A 63 -4.09 5.59 -4.14
N LEU A 64 -3.04 5.22 -4.89
CA LEU A 64 -1.67 5.59 -4.46
C LEU A 64 -1.41 7.10 -4.56
N SER A 65 -1.97 7.74 -5.60
CA SER A 65 -1.97 9.19 -5.74
C SER A 65 -2.73 9.88 -4.61
N ALA A 66 -3.90 9.34 -4.21
CA ALA A 66 -4.70 9.91 -3.13
C ALA A 66 -3.97 9.79 -1.78
N CYS A 67 -3.29 8.67 -1.52
CA CYS A 67 -2.44 8.54 -0.34
C CYS A 67 -1.29 9.57 -0.35
N ALA A 68 -0.64 9.78 -1.50
CA ALA A 68 0.43 10.77 -1.62
C ALA A 68 -0.08 12.20 -1.39
N ASP A 69 -1.25 12.53 -1.94
CA ASP A 69 -1.92 13.83 -1.71
C ASP A 69 -2.23 14.01 -0.22
N ALA A 70 -2.85 13.01 0.42
CA ALA A 70 -3.22 13.08 1.82
C ALA A 70 -2.00 13.22 2.76
N VAL A 71 -0.92 12.49 2.49
CA VAL A 71 0.32 12.61 3.28
C VAL A 71 0.97 13.98 3.07
N ALA A 72 1.08 14.46 1.82
CA ALA A 72 1.69 15.76 1.53
C ALA A 72 0.89 16.94 2.10
N ASN A 73 -0.42 16.80 2.23
CA ASN A 73 -1.31 17.80 2.85
C ASN A 73 -1.43 17.65 4.38
N GLY A 74 -0.85 16.61 4.98
CA GLY A 74 -0.99 16.33 6.41
C GLY A 74 -2.39 15.87 6.82
N GLU A 75 -3.16 15.30 5.90
CA GLU A 75 -4.55 14.84 6.11
C GLU A 75 -4.62 13.42 6.71
N VAL A 76 -3.49 12.73 6.81
CA VAL A 76 -3.41 11.40 7.45
C VAL A 76 -3.15 11.57 8.95
N SER A 77 -4.16 11.22 9.76
CA SER A 77 -4.01 11.12 11.21
C SER A 77 -3.59 9.71 11.60
N LEU A 78 -2.50 9.59 12.35
CA LEU A 78 -2.12 8.34 13.02
C LEU A 78 -2.83 8.33 14.38
N ASP A 79 -3.88 7.51 14.52
CA ASP A 79 -4.47 7.27 15.84
C ASP A 79 -3.37 6.80 16.80
N SER A 80 -3.24 7.51 17.93
CA SER A 80 -2.19 7.30 18.94
C SER A 80 -2.43 6.06 19.80
#